data_AF-A0A355GQM1-F1
#
_entry.id   AF-A0A355GQM1-F1
#
_cell.length_a   1.000
_cell.length_b   1.000
_cell.length_c   1.000
_cell.angle_alpha   90.00
_cell.angle_beta   90.00
_cell.angle_gamma   90.00
#
_symmetry.space_group_name_H-M   'P 1'
#
loop_
_entity.id
_entity.type
_entity.pdbx_description
1 polymer ?
#
loop_
_entity_poly.entity_id
_entity_poly.type
_entity_poly.pdbx_seq_one_letter_code
_entity_poly.pdbx_strand_id
1 'polypeptide(L)'
;MEHYYKIALDQIDVTLTAMNAPLARWEAEYTEVYQNLLDPNQTAFVVLYLANKMEDAGETEKAIALFNLLRTEYREAYDLWGELGLDSPALSACESLIDIFAQQNRSEAEIRALEQEREEIYDFMIQDAQKRYSGCEEG
;
A
#
# COMPACT_ATOMS: atom_id res chain seq x y z
N MET A 1 -7.54 17.42 4.48
CA MET A 1 -6.31 17.92 3.85
C MET A 1 -6.33 17.37 2.43
N GLU A 2 -6.32 18.21 1.40
CA GLU A 2 -6.38 17.74 0.00
C GLU A 2 -5.29 16.70 -0.24
N HIS A 3 -5.65 15.57 -0.86
CA HIS A 3 -4.74 14.47 -1.17
C HIS A 3 -3.81 14.84 -2.35
N TYR A 4 -3.01 15.90 -2.19
CA TYR A 4 -2.11 16.42 -3.22
C TYR A 4 -1.17 15.34 -3.77
N TYR A 5 -0.71 14.43 -2.91
CA TYR A 5 0.11 13.30 -3.34
C TYR A 5 -0.66 12.36 -4.27
N LYS A 6 -1.96 12.08 -4.04
CA LYS A 6 -2.77 11.24 -4.95
C LYS A 6 -2.87 11.87 -6.33
N ILE A 7 -3.13 13.18 -6.39
CA ILE A 7 -3.17 13.92 -7.66
C ILE A 7 -1.81 13.84 -8.38
N ALA A 8 -0.70 14.00 -7.64
CA ALA A 8 0.64 13.90 -8.21
C ALA A 8 0.92 12.48 -8.73
N LEU A 9 0.54 11.44 -7.99
CA LEU A 9 0.72 10.04 -8.39
C LEU A 9 -0.11 9.71 -9.63
N ASP A 10 -1.38 10.14 -9.69
CA ASP A 10 -2.24 9.96 -10.86
C ASP A 10 -1.64 10.63 -12.10
N GLN A 11 -1.09 11.84 -11.95
CA GLN A 11 -0.43 12.55 -13.03
C GLN A 11 0.85 11.86 -13.50
N ILE A 12 1.68 11.36 -12.56
CA ILE A 12 2.87 10.57 -12.87
C ILE A 12 2.47 9.32 -13.63
N ASP A 13 1.48 8.57 -13.13
CA ASP A 13 1.03 7.32 -13.75
C ASP A 13 0.52 7.53 -15.17
N VAL A 14 -0.38 8.51 -15.37
CA VAL A 14 -0.90 8.86 -16.70
C VAL A 14 0.23 9.26 -17.65
N THR A 15 1.16 10.11 -17.19
CA THR A 15 2.24 10.63 -18.02
C THR A 15 3.22 9.53 -18.41
N LEU A 16 3.72 8.77 -17.44
CA LEU A 16 4.70 7.71 -17.68
C LEU A 16 4.11 6.56 -18.50
N THR A 17 2.82 6.24 -18.30
CA THR A 17 2.09 5.29 -19.15
C THR A 17 1.99 5.79 -20.58
N ALA A 18 1.57 7.03 -20.80
CA ALA A 18 1.45 7.61 -22.15
C ALA A 18 2.80 7.66 -22.89
N MET A 19 3.90 7.79 -22.14
CA MET A 19 5.27 7.78 -22.67
C MET A 19 5.84 6.38 -22.85
N ASN A 20 5.16 5.32 -22.40
CA ASN A 20 5.70 3.97 -22.29
C ASN A 20 7.07 3.96 -21.59
N ALA A 21 7.16 4.69 -20.47
CA ALA A 21 8.42 4.94 -19.78
C ALA A 21 9.02 3.65 -19.21
N PRO A 22 10.36 3.49 -19.24
CA PRO A 22 11.02 2.32 -18.66
C PRO A 22 10.88 2.31 -17.14
N LEU A 23 10.86 1.12 -16.53
CA LEU A 23 10.63 0.93 -15.09
C LEU A 23 11.57 1.75 -14.18
N ALA A 24 12.83 1.94 -14.58
CA ALA A 24 13.76 2.78 -13.85
C ALA A 24 13.29 4.25 -13.70
N ARG A 25 12.49 4.76 -14.65
CA ARG A 25 11.89 6.09 -14.52
C ARG A 25 10.77 6.10 -13.48
N TRP A 26 9.96 5.05 -13.43
CA TRP A 26 8.94 4.87 -12.39
C TRP A 26 9.60 4.82 -11.01
N GLU A 27 10.63 4.00 -10.81
CA GLU A 27 11.38 3.94 -9.55
C GLU A 27 11.87 5.32 -9.12
N ALA A 28 12.47 6.10 -10.03
CA ALA A 28 12.98 7.43 -9.72
C ALA A 28 11.88 8.42 -9.32
N GLU A 29 10.77 8.48 -10.06
CA GLU A 29 9.68 9.44 -9.83
C GLU A 29 8.92 9.14 -8.54
N TYR A 30 8.54 7.89 -8.32
CA TYR A 30 7.91 7.49 -7.06
C TYR A 30 8.88 7.63 -5.88
N THR A 31 10.18 7.42 -6.10
CA THR A 31 11.22 7.67 -5.10
C THR A 31 11.29 9.12 -4.67
N GLU A 32 11.29 10.03 -5.65
CA GLU A 32 11.29 11.45 -5.40
C GLU A 32 10.03 11.89 -4.64
N VAL A 33 8.85 11.39 -5.02
CA VAL A 33 7.61 11.71 -4.30
C VAL A 33 7.68 11.26 -2.84
N TYR A 34 8.02 10.00 -2.56
CA TYR A 34 8.02 9.52 -1.16
C TYR A 34 9.06 10.25 -0.30
N GLN A 35 10.24 10.59 -0.83
CA GLN A 35 11.29 11.30 -0.09
C GLN A 35 10.88 12.71 0.33
N ASN A 36 9.90 13.29 -0.36
CA ASN A 36 9.37 14.63 -0.07
C ASN A 36 8.12 14.61 0.82
N LEU A 37 7.62 13.43 1.21
CA LEU A 37 6.49 13.30 2.13
C LEU A 37 6.97 13.19 3.57
N LEU A 38 6.27 13.90 4.47
CA LEU A 38 6.49 13.83 5.92
C LEU A 38 5.46 12.94 6.62
N ASP A 39 4.35 12.62 5.94
CA ASP A 39 3.26 11.82 6.47
C ASP A 39 3.51 10.33 6.13
N PRO A 40 3.69 9.46 7.14
CA PRO A 40 3.89 8.02 6.93
C PRO A 40 2.73 7.36 6.17
N ASN A 41 1.49 7.82 6.36
CA ASN A 41 0.34 7.26 5.65
C ASN A 41 0.44 7.52 4.15
N GLN A 42 0.75 8.77 3.77
CA GLN A 42 0.93 9.14 2.37
C GLN A 42 2.11 8.42 1.75
N THR A 43 3.20 8.27 2.51
CA THR A 43 4.40 7.52 2.09
C THR A 43 4.06 6.07 1.77
N ALA A 44 3.28 5.40 2.62
CA ALA A 44 2.85 4.02 2.41
C ALA A 44 2.05 3.85 1.10
N PHE A 45 1.17 4.79 0.77
CA PHE A 45 0.45 4.73 -0.50
C PHE A 45 1.39 4.86 -1.70
N VAL A 46 2.36 5.79 -1.69
CA VAL A 46 3.35 5.91 -2.78
C VAL A 46 4.12 4.60 -2.98
N VAL A 47 4.52 3.94 -1.88
CA VAL A 47 5.20 2.65 -1.91
C VAL A 47 4.30 1.55 -2.50
N LEU A 48 3.01 1.53 -2.17
CA LEU A 48 2.04 0.60 -2.78
C LEU A 48 1.95 0.77 -4.29
N TYR A 49 1.82 2.00 -4.78
CA TYR A 49 1.77 2.24 -6.23
C TYR A 49 3.05 1.77 -6.92
N LEU A 50 4.22 2.03 -6.33
CA LEU A 50 5.48 1.53 -6.87
C LEU A 50 5.53 0.00 -6.90
N ALA A 51 5.09 -0.67 -5.83
CA ALA A 51 5.04 -2.12 -5.74
C ALA A 51 4.17 -2.74 -6.84
N ASN A 52 2.98 -2.20 -7.06
CA ASN A 52 2.08 -2.64 -8.12
C ASN A 52 2.71 -2.46 -9.51
N LYS A 53 3.42 -1.35 -9.75
CA LYS A 53 4.13 -1.15 -11.03
C LYS A 53 5.30 -2.11 -11.22
N MET A 54 6.02 -2.49 -10.15
CA MET A 54 7.02 -3.55 -10.22
C MET A 54 6.39 -4.89 -10.61
N GLU A 55 5.25 -5.22 -10.00
CA GLU A 55 4.52 -6.46 -10.26
C GLU A 55 4.02 -6.52 -11.70
N ASP A 56 3.34 -5.47 -12.18
CA ASP A 56 2.83 -5.36 -13.55
C ASP A 56 3.94 -5.48 -14.60
N ALA A 57 5.14 -4.98 -14.29
CA ALA A 57 6.31 -5.05 -15.15
C ALA A 57 7.04 -6.41 -15.08
N GLY A 58 6.61 -7.33 -14.21
CA GLY A 58 7.22 -8.65 -14.01
C GLY A 58 8.45 -8.66 -13.09
N GLU A 59 8.76 -7.55 -12.40
CA GLU A 59 9.83 -7.48 -11.39
C GLU A 59 9.33 -8.01 -10.03
N THR A 60 8.89 -9.28 -10.02
CA THR A 60 8.18 -9.90 -8.89
C THR A 60 8.96 -9.82 -7.58
N GLU A 61 10.28 -10.05 -7.57
CA GLU A 61 11.08 -9.99 -6.34
C GLU A 61 11.18 -8.58 -5.76
N LYS A 62 11.23 -7.55 -6.61
CA LYS A 62 11.19 -6.15 -6.16
C LYS A 62 9.80 -5.80 -5.59
N ALA A 63 8.74 -6.25 -6.25
CA ALA A 63 7.38 -6.09 -5.76
C ALA A 63 7.22 -6.74 -4.37
N ILE A 64 7.65 -8.00 -4.21
CA ILE A 64 7.65 -8.71 -2.93
C ILE A 64 8.40 -7.92 -1.84
N ALA A 65 9.57 -7.36 -2.15
CA ALA A 65 10.33 -6.57 -1.18
C ALA A 65 9.56 -5.32 -0.72
N LEU A 66 8.90 -4.62 -1.64
CA LEU A 66 8.08 -3.43 -1.32
C LEU A 66 6.79 -3.80 -0.56
N PHE A 67 6.11 -4.88 -0.93
CA PHE A 67 4.95 -5.38 -0.19
C PHE A 67 5.34 -5.82 1.23
N ASN A 68 6.50 -6.45 1.40
CA ASN A 68 7.04 -6.77 2.73
C ASN A 68 7.33 -5.52 3.55
N LEU A 69 7.86 -4.46 2.93
CA LEU A 69 8.06 -3.17 3.59
C LEU A 69 6.72 -2.58 4.07
N LEU A 70 5.68 -2.63 3.25
CA LEU A 70 4.35 -2.12 3.60
C LEU A 70 3.75 -2.83 4.81
N ARG A 71 3.75 -4.17 4.82
CA ARG A 71 3.16 -4.93 5.93
C ARG A 71 3.96 -4.84 7.24
N THR A 72 5.25 -4.53 7.17
CA THR A 72 6.13 -4.46 8.36
C THR A 72 6.24 -3.05 8.92
N GLU A 73 6.70 -2.09 8.10
CA GLU A 73 7.03 -0.73 8.55
C GLU A 73 5.82 0.21 8.47
N TYR A 74 4.87 -0.05 7.57
CA TYR A 74 3.67 0.75 7.36
C TYR A 74 2.39 0.01 7.74
N ARG A 75 2.50 -0.97 8.64
CA ARG A 75 1.39 -1.85 9.06
C ARG A 75 0.14 -1.08 9.51
N GLU A 76 0.35 0.00 10.23
CA GLU A 76 -0.73 0.81 10.83
C GLU A 76 -1.18 1.96 9.91
N ALA A 77 -0.59 2.11 8.72
CA ALA A 77 -0.96 3.14 7.77
C ALA A 77 -2.30 2.80 7.11
N TYR A 78 -3.24 3.74 7.19
CA TYR A 78 -4.51 3.65 6.47
C TYR A 78 -5.13 5.03 6.27
N ASP A 79 -5.91 5.15 5.20
CA ASP A 79 -6.78 6.29 4.93
C ASP A 79 -8.22 5.95 5.34
N LEU A 80 -8.86 6.85 6.10
CA LEU A 80 -10.26 6.77 6.47
C LEU A 80 -11.13 7.57 5.50
N TRP A 81 -12.07 6.90 4.86
CA TRP A 81 -13.08 7.51 4.00
C TRP A 81 -14.46 7.34 4.65
N GLY A 82 -15.07 8.44 5.09
CA GLY A 82 -16.46 8.45 5.57
C GLY A 82 -16.79 7.33 6.55
N GLU A 83 -18.04 6.87 6.64
CA GLU A 83 -18.42 5.76 7.53
C GLU A 83 -17.81 4.42 7.07
N LEU A 84 -16.52 4.27 7.40
CA LEU A 84 -15.66 3.09 7.38
C LEU A 84 -15.20 2.53 6.03
N GLY A 85 -15.20 3.34 4.97
CA GLY A 85 -14.40 3.06 3.78
C GLY A 85 -12.90 3.20 4.10
N LEU A 86 -12.28 2.13 4.59
CA LEU A 86 -10.88 2.12 4.98
C LEU A 86 -10.01 1.60 3.83
N ASP A 87 -8.90 2.28 3.57
CA ASP A 87 -7.91 1.87 2.57
C ASP A 87 -6.56 1.72 3.25
N SER A 88 -5.92 0.54 3.16
CA SER A 88 -4.66 0.26 3.82
C SER A 88 -3.64 -0.35 2.85
N PRO A 89 -2.48 0.31 2.68
CA PRO A 89 -1.37 -0.24 1.91
C PRO A 89 -0.88 -1.60 2.39
N ALA A 90 -0.90 -1.83 3.71
CA ALA A 90 -0.47 -3.10 4.29
C ALA A 90 -1.47 -4.23 4.00
N LEU A 91 -2.77 -3.94 4.03
CA LEU A 91 -3.81 -4.92 3.66
C LEU A 91 -3.67 -5.33 2.18
N SER A 92 -3.56 -4.37 1.27
CA SER A 92 -3.34 -4.63 -0.16
C SER A 92 -2.04 -5.38 -0.40
N ALA A 93 -0.98 -5.06 0.33
CA ALA A 93 0.29 -5.79 0.24
C ALA A 93 0.15 -7.26 0.64
N CYS A 94 -0.61 -7.58 1.70
CA CYS A 94 -0.88 -8.96 2.06
C CYS A 94 -1.66 -9.70 0.96
N GLU A 95 -2.66 -9.06 0.35
CA GLU A 95 -3.45 -9.65 -0.76
C GLU A 95 -2.56 -9.94 -1.98
N SER A 96 -1.77 -8.97 -2.43
CA SER A 96 -0.82 -9.17 -3.54
C SER A 96 0.20 -10.26 -3.23
N LEU A 97 0.76 -10.30 -2.01
CA LEU A 97 1.72 -11.34 -1.63
C LEU A 97 1.07 -12.74 -1.62
N ILE A 98 -0.18 -12.88 -1.18
CA ILE A 98 -0.91 -14.14 -1.23
C ILE A 98 -1.05 -14.62 -2.68
N ASP A 99 -1.46 -13.74 -3.58
CA ASP A 99 -1.63 -14.07 -4.99
C ASP A 99 -0.29 -14.45 -5.65
N ILE A 100 0.76 -13.66 -5.42
CA ILE A 100 2.12 -13.97 -5.91
C ILE A 100 2.60 -15.31 -5.35
N PHE A 101 2.42 -15.55 -4.06
CA PHE A 101 2.90 -16.77 -3.40
C PHE A 101 2.16 -18.00 -3.90
N ALA A 102 0.85 -17.89 -4.14
CA ALA A 102 0.06 -18.93 -4.78
C ALA A 102 0.56 -19.24 -6.20
N GLN A 103 0.81 -18.21 -7.03
CA GLN A 103 1.36 -18.36 -8.38
C GLN A 103 2.75 -19.00 -8.38
N GLN A 104 3.59 -18.65 -7.39
CA GLN A 104 4.92 -19.23 -7.18
C GLN A 104 4.89 -20.63 -6.56
N ASN A 105 3.71 -21.18 -6.22
CA ASN A 105 3.56 -22.45 -5.50
C ASN A 105 4.34 -22.49 -4.18
N ARG A 106 4.34 -21.37 -3.43
CA ARG A 106 4.86 -21.31 -2.06
C ARG A 106 4.03 -22.20 -1.13
N SER A 107 4.57 -22.48 0.05
CA SER A 107 3.90 -23.40 0.97
C SER A 107 2.59 -22.81 1.49
N GLU A 108 1.59 -23.68 1.73
CA GLU A 108 0.34 -23.25 2.36
C GLU A 108 0.56 -22.60 3.73
N ALA A 109 1.64 -22.95 4.43
CA ALA A 109 1.98 -22.35 5.71
C ALA A 109 2.38 -20.86 5.55
N GLU A 110 3.13 -20.52 4.50
CA GLU A 110 3.48 -19.13 4.18
C GLU A 110 2.25 -18.32 3.79
N ILE A 111 1.37 -18.88 2.95
CA ILE A 111 0.13 -18.22 2.54
C ILE A 111 -0.81 -18.00 3.74
N ARG A 112 -1.01 -19.02 4.59
CA ARG A 112 -1.83 -18.90 5.81
C ARG A 112 -1.29 -17.86 6.79
N ALA A 113 0.03 -17.71 6.88
CA ALA A 113 0.62 -16.68 7.73
C ALA A 113 0.26 -15.27 7.22
N LEU A 114 0.27 -15.05 5.91
CA LEU A 114 -0.15 -13.78 5.31
C LEU A 114 -1.66 -13.53 5.45
N GLU A 115 -2.49 -14.56 5.33
CA GLU A 115 -3.93 -14.46 5.57
C GLU A 115 -4.23 -14.03 7.00
N GLN A 116 -3.53 -14.64 7.98
CA GLN A 116 -3.66 -14.27 9.39
C GLN A 116 -3.20 -12.83 9.64
N GLU A 117 -2.07 -12.42 9.06
CA GLU A 117 -1.56 -11.06 9.18
C GLU A 117 -2.54 -10.03 8.60
N ARG A 118 -3.16 -10.34 7.45
CA ARG A 118 -4.21 -9.52 6.81
C ARG A 118 -5.41 -9.33 7.74
N GLU A 119 -5.88 -10.40 8.37
CA GLU A 119 -6.99 -10.34 9.33
C GLU A 119 -6.64 -9.47 10.54
N GLU A 120 -5.43 -9.62 11.10
CA GLU A 120 -4.97 -8.78 12.22
C GLU A 120 -4.90 -7.29 11.86
N ILE A 121 -4.43 -6.96 10.64
CA ILE A 121 -4.39 -5.57 10.15
C ILE A 121 -5.81 -5.02 10.02
N TYR A 122 -6.72 -5.79 9.43
CA TYR A 122 -8.12 -5.39 9.28
C TYR A 122 -8.79 -5.12 10.64
N ASP A 123 -8.62 -6.03 11.60
CA ASP A 123 -9.14 -5.88 12.95
C ASP A 123 -8.57 -4.64 13.66
N PHE A 124 -7.27 -4.40 13.53
CA PHE A 124 -6.63 -3.18 14.05
C PHE A 124 -7.29 -1.92 13.48
N MET A 125 -7.45 -1.84 12.16
CA MET A 125 -8.02 -0.66 11.50
C MET A 125 -9.46 -0.39 11.97
N ILE A 126 -10.29 -1.43 12.08
CA ILE A 126 -11.67 -1.30 12.58
C ILE A 126 -11.70 -0.80 14.01
N GLN A 127 -10.87 -1.36 14.90
CA GLN A 127 -10.82 -0.95 16.29
C GLN A 127 -10.31 0.49 16.46
N ASP A 128 -9.27 0.87 15.70
CA ASP A 128 -8.73 2.23 15.76
C ASP A 128 -9.72 3.25 15.20
N ALA A 129 -10.38 2.95 14.08
CA ALA A 129 -11.42 3.81 13.51
C ALA A 129 -12.59 3.99 14.49
N GLN A 130 -13.09 2.91 15.11
CA GLN A 130 -14.18 2.99 16.10
C GLN A 130 -13.82 3.85 17.30
N LYS A 131 -12.59 3.75 17.82
CA LYS A 131 -12.09 4.60 18.92
C LYS A 131 -12.08 6.08 18.54
N ARG A 132 -11.67 6.39 17.31
CA ARG A 132 -11.66 7.77 16.81
C ARG A 132 -13.07 8.34 16.71
N TYR A 133 -14.06 7.53 16.31
CA TYR A 133 -15.47 7.96 16.24
C TYR A 133 -16.11 8.13 17.63
N SER A 134 -15.91 7.20 18.55
CA SER A 134 -16.51 7.28 19.89
C SER A 134 -15.91 8.40 20.75
N GLY A 135 -14.64 8.75 20.53
CA GLY A 135 -13.99 9.90 21.17
C GLY A 135 -14.47 11.28 20.70
N CYS A 136 -15.25 11.36 19.61
CA CYS A 136 -15.81 12.61 19.11
C CYS A 136 -17.17 12.98 19.74
N GLU A 137 -17.80 12.11 20.53
CA GLU A 137 -19.11 12.38 21.15
C GLU A 137 -19.05 13.06 22.54
N GLU A 138 -17.86 13.29 23.12
CA GLU A 138 -17.69 13.91 24.46
C GLU A 138 -17.18 15.37 24.45
N GLY A 139 -17.30 16.10 23.34
CA GLY A 139 -16.83 17.51 23.19
C GLY A 139 -17.91 18.58 23.28
#